data_AF-A0A6P2MAC3-F1
#
_entry.id   AF-A0A6P2MAC3-F1
#
_cell.length_a   1.000
_cell.length_b   1.000
_cell.length_c   1.000
_cell.angle_alpha   90.00
_cell.angle_beta   90.00
_cell.angle_gamma   90.00
#
_symmetry.space_group_name_H-M   'P 1'
#
loop_
_entity.id
_entity.type
_entity.pdbx_description
1 polymer ?
#
loop_
_entity_poly.entity_id
_entity_poly.type
_entity_poly.pdbx_seq_one_letter_code
_entity_poly.pdbx_strand_id
1 'polypeptide(L)'
;MTSPLLHPAAGPSPDGYVRLPASALAGLALDHVASGLDASLLAELRDNAIDARVAGYTEWQRPASPGVAYVTVGWDWYLERATGAFMLAGHDVRSNLMAIDATGADIGMSGTAAALAARLAHLDWAAAVASAILGHDAAHHAGPTLQ
;
A
#
# COMPACT_ATOMS: atom_id res chain seq x y z
N MET A 1 -0.62 37.58 2.23
CA MET A 1 -0.76 36.17 1.82
C MET A 1 0.33 35.38 2.52
N THR A 2 -0.01 34.40 3.35
CA THR A 2 0.96 33.51 4.00
C THR A 2 1.52 32.52 2.98
N SER A 3 2.81 32.18 3.10
CA SER A 3 3.46 31.21 2.21
C SER A 3 2.79 29.83 2.35
N PRO A 4 2.56 29.08 1.26
CA PRO A 4 2.01 27.72 1.31
C PRO A 4 2.82 26.76 2.18
N LEU A 5 4.12 27.03 2.31
CA LEU A 5 5.06 26.27 3.14
C LEU A 5 4.81 26.43 4.65
N LEU A 6 4.03 27.44 5.06
CA LEU A 6 3.70 27.72 6.46
C LEU A 6 2.32 27.19 6.85
N HIS A 7 1.59 26.53 5.94
CA HIS A 7 0.35 25.87 6.31
C HIS A 7 0.64 24.70 7.26
N PRO A 8 -0.20 24.46 8.28
CA PRO A 8 -0.11 23.24 9.05
C PRO A 8 -0.33 22.03 8.14
N ALA A 9 0.23 20.88 8.53
CA ALA A 9 -0.13 19.63 7.90
C ALA A 9 -1.64 19.39 8.06
N ALA A 10 -2.30 18.95 7.00
CA ALA A 10 -3.71 18.60 7.08
C ALA A 10 -3.86 17.33 7.93
N GLY A 11 -4.78 17.35 8.90
CA GLY A 11 -5.16 16.16 9.65
C GLY A 11 -6.24 15.34 8.92
N PRO A 12 -6.51 14.10 9.36
CA PRO A 12 -7.70 13.39 8.91
C PRO A 12 -8.97 14.13 9.38
N SER A 13 -10.08 13.78 8.73
CA SER A 13 -11.42 14.14 9.22
C SER A 13 -11.68 13.50 10.61
N PRO A 14 -12.67 13.97 11.38
CA PRO A 14 -12.94 13.44 12.73
C PRO A 14 -13.22 11.94 12.80
N ASP A 15 -13.67 11.34 11.70
CA ASP A 15 -13.89 9.90 11.55
C ASP A 15 -12.62 9.10 11.21
N GLY A 16 -11.46 9.76 11.17
CA GLY A 16 -10.16 9.14 10.93
C GLY A 16 -9.76 9.07 9.45
N TYR A 17 -10.65 9.41 8.52
CA TYR A 17 -10.35 9.34 7.09
C TYR A 17 -9.75 10.62 6.53
N VAL A 18 -8.75 10.46 5.67
CA VAL A 18 -8.27 11.51 4.77
C VAL A 18 -9.10 11.47 3.49
N ARG A 19 -9.90 12.53 3.27
CA ARG A 19 -10.75 12.65 2.09
C ARG A 19 -9.99 13.25 0.93
N LEU A 20 -9.92 12.53 -0.18
CA LEU A 20 -9.28 12.97 -1.42
C LEU A 20 -10.22 12.74 -2.60
N PRO A 21 -10.27 13.65 -3.60
CA PRO A 21 -10.99 13.39 -4.83
C PRO A 21 -10.52 12.07 -5.47
N ALA A 22 -11.44 11.25 -5.96
CA ALA A 22 -11.09 9.97 -6.59
C ALA A 22 -10.07 10.14 -7.74
N SER A 23 -10.15 11.25 -8.48
CA SER A 23 -9.18 11.61 -9.52
C SER A 23 -7.76 11.86 -8.98
N ALA A 24 -7.62 12.33 -7.74
CA ALA A 24 -6.32 12.57 -7.12
C ALA A 24 -5.59 11.27 -6.74
N LEU A 25 -6.32 10.16 -6.53
CA LEU A 25 -5.73 8.86 -6.21
C LEU A 25 -4.88 8.32 -7.37
N ALA A 26 -5.25 8.63 -8.62
CA ALA A 26 -4.49 8.21 -9.81
C ALA A 26 -3.07 8.80 -9.87
N GLY A 27 -2.83 9.92 -9.19
CA GLY A 27 -1.53 10.57 -9.06
C GLY A 27 -0.87 10.40 -7.70
N LEU A 28 -1.40 9.54 -6.83
CA LEU A 28 -0.89 9.41 -5.47
C LEU A 28 0.54 8.87 -5.47
N ALA A 29 1.49 9.68 -4.99
CA ALA A 29 2.84 9.24 -4.70
C ALA A 29 2.85 8.50 -3.36
N LEU A 30 3.40 7.28 -3.37
CA LEU A 30 3.51 6.41 -2.21
C LEU A 30 4.95 5.92 -2.10
N ASP A 31 5.47 5.98 -0.89
CA ASP A 31 6.77 5.44 -0.51
C ASP A 31 6.56 4.09 0.17
N HIS A 32 7.40 3.11 -0.18
CA HIS A 32 7.41 1.82 0.49
C HIS A 32 7.89 1.97 1.94
N VAL A 33 7.22 1.29 2.87
CA VAL A 33 7.60 1.28 4.29
C VAL A 33 8.10 -0.09 4.72
N ALA A 34 7.33 -1.14 4.45
CA ALA A 34 7.66 -2.49 4.87
C ALA A 34 6.98 -3.54 3.99
N SER A 35 7.61 -4.70 3.86
CA SER A 35 6.97 -5.92 3.33
C SER A 35 7.46 -7.12 4.11
N GLY A 36 6.59 -8.13 4.24
CA GLY A 36 6.91 -9.38 4.91
C GLY A 36 6.25 -10.56 4.22
N LEU A 37 6.80 -11.75 4.46
CA LEU A 37 6.19 -13.01 4.03
C LEU A 37 5.12 -13.44 5.03
N ASP A 38 4.04 -14.03 4.52
CA ASP A 38 2.95 -14.58 5.32
C ASP A 38 2.66 -16.01 4.85
N ALA A 39 3.06 -16.98 5.69
CA ALA A 39 2.87 -18.40 5.42
C ALA A 39 1.41 -18.84 5.56
N SER A 40 0.63 -18.17 6.42
CA SER A 40 -0.79 -18.47 6.62
C SER A 40 -1.58 -18.05 5.40
N LEU A 41 -1.35 -16.82 4.90
CA LEU A 41 -1.93 -16.35 3.65
C LEU A 41 -1.54 -17.24 2.47
N LEU A 42 -0.27 -17.68 2.40
CA LEU A 42 0.18 -18.59 1.35
C LEU A 42 -0.57 -19.93 1.36
N ALA A 43 -0.83 -20.48 2.54
CA ALA A 43 -1.61 -21.71 2.70
C ALA A 43 -3.06 -21.48 2.25
N GLU A 44 -3.70 -20.41 2.71
CA GLU A 44 -5.06 -20.05 2.34
C GLU A 44 -5.23 -19.87 0.82
N LEU A 45 -4.30 -19.17 0.16
CA LEU A 45 -4.35 -18.99 -1.30
C LEU A 45 -4.28 -20.34 -2.04
N ARG A 46 -3.42 -21.26 -1.58
CA ARG A 46 -3.29 -22.59 -2.18
C ARG A 46 -4.52 -23.46 -1.94
N ASP A 47 -5.12 -23.38 -0.76
CA ASP A 47 -6.39 -24.06 -0.45
C ASP A 47 -7.52 -23.56 -1.35
N ASN A 48 -7.46 -22.30 -1.80
CA ASN A 48 -8.36 -21.70 -2.78
C ASN A 48 -7.89 -21.87 -4.24
N ALA A 49 -7.04 -22.85 -4.52
CA ALA A 49 -6.54 -23.21 -5.85
C ALA A 49 -5.74 -22.11 -6.59
N ILE A 50 -5.14 -21.16 -5.86
CA ILE A 50 -4.21 -20.19 -6.42
C ILE A 50 -2.78 -20.76 -6.32
N ASP A 51 -2.10 -20.92 -7.46
CA ASP A 51 -0.71 -21.42 -7.51
C ASP A 51 0.31 -20.32 -7.14
N ALA A 52 0.26 -19.90 -5.88
CA ALA A 52 1.18 -18.95 -5.29
C ALA A 52 2.51 -19.64 -4.89
N ARG A 53 3.64 -19.04 -5.28
CA ARG A 53 4.98 -19.44 -4.85
C ARG A 53 5.28 -18.96 -3.43
N VAL A 54 5.04 -17.67 -3.18
CA VAL A 54 5.13 -16.99 -1.88
C VAL A 54 3.99 -15.98 -1.79
N ALA A 55 3.62 -15.61 -0.57
CA ALA A 55 2.61 -14.58 -0.29
C ALA A 55 3.04 -13.73 0.90
N GLY A 56 2.42 -12.58 1.08
CA GLY A 56 2.78 -11.66 2.13
C GLY A 56 1.93 -10.40 2.16
N TYR A 57 2.37 -9.45 2.97
CA TYR A 57 1.79 -8.13 3.09
C TYR A 57 2.80 -7.07 2.67
N THR A 58 2.31 -5.87 2.38
CA THR A 58 3.14 -4.68 2.20
C THR A 58 2.42 -3.44 2.72
N GLU A 59 3.20 -2.53 3.31
CA GLU A 59 2.76 -1.25 3.84
C GLU A 59 3.48 -0.10 3.14
N TRP A 60 2.71 0.92 2.79
CA TRP A 60 3.13 2.09 2.04
C TRP A 60 2.55 3.36 2.66
N GLN A 61 3.19 4.49 2.41
CA GLN A 61 2.75 5.77 2.96
C GLN A 61 2.94 6.93 2.00
N ARG A 62 2.22 8.03 2.28
CA ARG A 62 2.63 9.37 1.86
C ARG A 62 2.89 10.21 3.12
N PRO A 63 4.12 10.67 3.37
CA PRO A 63 4.42 11.54 4.51
C PRO A 63 3.53 12.79 4.53
N ALA A 64 3.22 13.29 5.73
CA ALA A 64 2.57 14.60 5.86
C ALA A 64 3.54 15.73 5.45
N SER A 65 2.99 16.78 4.85
CA SER A 65 3.70 18.03 4.57
C SER A 65 2.74 19.22 4.72
N PRO A 66 3.19 20.48 4.65
CA PRO A 66 2.29 21.64 4.71
C PRO A 66 1.11 21.51 3.74
N GLY A 67 -0.12 21.52 4.27
CA GLY A 67 -1.35 21.32 3.49
C GLY A 67 -1.61 19.91 2.96
N VAL A 68 -0.77 18.93 3.28
CA VAL A 68 -0.89 17.54 2.80
C VAL A 68 -0.97 16.59 3.98
N ALA A 69 -2.03 15.79 4.04
CA ALA A 69 -2.23 14.81 5.09
C ALA A 69 -1.34 13.57 4.92
N TYR A 70 -0.97 12.96 6.05
CA TYR A 70 -0.34 11.65 6.10
C TYR A 70 -1.31 10.58 5.60
N VAL A 71 -0.85 9.72 4.70
CA VAL A 71 -1.65 8.63 4.12
C VAL A 71 -0.95 7.32 4.35
N THR A 72 -1.72 6.28 4.66
CA THR A 72 -1.27 4.89 4.72
C THR A 72 -2.05 4.04 3.74
N VAL A 73 -1.36 3.12 3.06
CA VAL A 73 -1.97 2.16 2.14
C VAL A 73 -1.24 0.82 2.32
N GLY A 74 -1.99 -0.24 2.55
CA GLY A 74 -1.45 -1.59 2.73
C GLY A 74 -2.31 -2.62 2.01
N TRP A 75 -1.69 -3.68 1.55
CA TRP A 75 -2.37 -4.79 0.88
C TRP A 75 -1.60 -6.08 1.00
N ASP A 76 -2.32 -7.17 0.75
CA ASP A 76 -1.77 -8.50 0.66
C ASP A 76 -1.42 -8.82 -0.81
N TRP A 77 -0.35 -9.57 -0.99
CA TRP A 77 0.18 -9.91 -2.31
C TRP A 77 0.61 -11.37 -2.38
N TYR A 78 0.70 -11.90 -3.59
CA TYR A 78 1.34 -13.18 -3.85
C TYR A 78 2.17 -13.16 -5.13
N LEU A 79 3.17 -14.03 -5.20
CA LEU A 79 3.97 -14.26 -6.40
C LEU A 79 3.39 -15.47 -7.13
N GLU A 80 2.81 -15.27 -8.30
CA GLU A 80 2.27 -16.36 -9.11
C GLU A 80 3.43 -17.25 -9.61
N ARG A 81 3.31 -18.57 -9.42
CA ARG A 81 4.39 -19.50 -9.78
C ARG A 81 4.62 -19.58 -11.28
N ALA A 82 3.55 -19.56 -12.08
CA ALA A 82 3.61 -19.77 -13.52
C ALA A 82 4.30 -18.62 -14.26
N THR A 83 4.01 -17.39 -13.88
CA THR A 83 4.51 -16.19 -14.57
C THR A 83 5.64 -15.48 -13.81
N GLY A 84 5.77 -15.71 -12.50
CA GLY A 84 6.63 -14.92 -11.64
C GLY A 84 6.14 -13.48 -11.43
N ALA A 85 4.86 -13.19 -11.72
CA ALA A 85 4.26 -11.88 -11.49
C ALA A 85 3.80 -11.72 -10.04
N PHE A 86 4.01 -10.53 -9.49
CA PHE A 86 3.40 -10.13 -8.23
C PHE A 86 1.94 -9.72 -8.47
N MET A 87 1.04 -10.29 -7.68
CA MET A 87 -0.40 -10.14 -7.80
C MET A 87 -0.97 -9.60 -6.48
N LEU A 88 -2.03 -8.79 -6.57
CA LEU A 88 -2.85 -8.44 -5.41
C LEU A 88 -3.61 -9.68 -4.94
N ALA A 89 -3.56 -9.98 -3.64
CA ALA A 89 -4.37 -11.02 -3.03
C ALA A 89 -5.79 -10.46 -2.79
N GLY A 90 -6.66 -10.62 -3.79
CA GLY A 90 -8.02 -10.09 -3.74
C GLY A 90 -8.10 -8.58 -4.01
N HIS A 91 -9.20 -7.96 -3.59
CA HIS A 91 -9.48 -6.53 -3.79
C HIS A 91 -9.32 -5.69 -2.53
N ASP A 92 -8.75 -6.25 -1.45
CA ASP A 92 -8.65 -5.57 -0.17
C ASP A 92 -7.38 -4.70 -0.10
N VAL A 93 -7.52 -3.44 -0.55
CA VAL A 93 -6.52 -2.41 -0.32
C VAL A 93 -6.94 -1.60 0.90
N ARG A 94 -6.24 -1.81 2.00
CA ARG A 94 -6.47 -1.18 3.30
C ARG A 94 -5.83 0.20 3.31
N SER A 95 -6.55 1.24 3.75
CA SER A 95 -5.99 2.60 3.82
C SER A 95 -6.72 3.46 4.83
N ASN A 96 -6.13 4.60 5.19
CA ASN A 96 -6.82 5.67 5.92
C ASN A 96 -7.53 6.67 4.97
N LEU A 97 -7.77 6.30 3.72
CA LEU A 97 -8.42 7.17 2.73
C LEU A 97 -9.92 6.90 2.63
N MET A 98 -10.67 7.96 2.33
CA MET A 98 -12.01 7.88 1.78
C MET A 98 -12.05 8.73 0.51
N ALA A 99 -12.22 8.08 -0.64
CA ALA A 99 -12.33 8.82 -1.88
C ALA A 99 -13.69 9.54 -1.94
N ILE A 100 -13.67 10.74 -2.51
CA ILE A 100 -14.87 11.55 -2.72
C ILE A 100 -15.10 11.81 -4.21
N ASP A 101 -16.36 11.95 -4.59
CA ASP A 101 -16.76 12.33 -5.95
C ASP A 101 -16.62 13.85 -6.19
N ALA A 102 -17.04 14.30 -7.37
CA ALA A 102 -16.97 15.71 -7.74
C ALA A 102 -17.91 16.63 -6.92
N THR A 103 -18.89 16.07 -6.23
CA THR A 103 -19.79 16.79 -5.32
C THR A 103 -19.23 16.85 -3.89
N GLY A 104 -18.14 16.13 -3.62
CA GLY A 104 -17.54 15.98 -2.31
C GLY A 104 -18.17 14.88 -1.46
N ALA A 105 -19.03 14.04 -2.04
CA ALA A 105 -19.64 12.91 -1.35
C ALA A 105 -18.71 11.69 -1.35
N ASP A 106 -18.70 10.94 -0.24
CA ASP A 106 -17.92 9.72 -0.11
C ASP A 106 -18.39 8.66 -1.13
N ILE A 107 -17.46 8.07 -1.90
CA ILE A 107 -17.77 6.97 -2.82
C ILE A 107 -17.75 5.59 -2.12
N GLY A 108 -17.46 5.60 -0.82
CA GLY A 108 -17.39 4.41 0.04
C GLY A 108 -16.07 3.65 -0.05
N MET A 109 -15.91 2.69 0.86
CA MET A 109 -14.68 1.90 1.01
C MET A 109 -14.36 1.10 -0.25
N SER A 110 -15.33 0.40 -0.83
CA SER A 110 -15.11 -0.42 -2.03
C SER A 110 -14.69 0.42 -3.24
N GLY A 111 -15.30 1.61 -3.42
CA GLY A 111 -14.89 2.54 -4.47
C GLY A 111 -13.49 3.09 -4.24
N THR A 112 -13.14 3.37 -2.99
CA THR A 112 -11.80 3.83 -2.60
C THR A 112 -10.74 2.76 -2.85
N ALA A 113 -11.00 1.51 -2.43
CA ALA A 113 -10.10 0.38 -2.64
C ALA A 113 -9.88 0.09 -4.14
N ALA A 114 -10.93 0.18 -4.96
CA ALA A 114 -10.83 0.01 -6.41
C ALA A 114 -9.98 1.12 -7.07
N ALA A 115 -10.17 2.38 -6.67
CA ALA A 115 -9.36 3.49 -7.17
C ALA A 115 -7.88 3.36 -6.76
N LEU A 116 -7.61 2.88 -5.53
CA LEU A 116 -6.25 2.58 -5.08
C LEU A 116 -5.64 1.43 -5.86
N ALA A 117 -6.34 0.31 -6.03
CA ALA A 117 -5.85 -0.82 -6.82
C ALA A 117 -5.48 -0.41 -8.25
N ALA A 118 -6.29 0.46 -8.88
CA ALA A 118 -5.97 1.03 -10.18
C ALA A 118 -4.70 1.90 -10.15
N ARG A 119 -4.47 2.67 -9.09
CA ARG A 119 -3.21 3.40 -8.90
C ARG A 119 -2.02 2.47 -8.74
N LEU A 120 -2.16 1.40 -7.96
CA LEU A 120 -1.09 0.43 -7.73
C LEU A 120 -0.62 -0.22 -9.04
N ALA A 121 -1.50 -0.44 -10.02
CA ALA A 121 -1.12 -0.94 -11.34
C ALA A 121 -0.13 -0.02 -12.11
N HIS A 122 -0.02 1.25 -11.70
CA HIS A 122 0.92 2.22 -12.28
C HIS A 122 2.11 2.54 -11.38
N LEU A 123 2.18 1.91 -10.20
CA LEU A 123 3.34 1.98 -9.32
C LEU A 123 4.18 0.73 -9.53
N ASP A 124 5.50 0.87 -9.56
CA ASP A 124 6.42 -0.27 -9.58
C ASP A 124 6.56 -0.89 -8.17
N TRP A 125 5.43 -1.20 -7.55
CA TRP A 125 5.40 -1.69 -6.17
C TRP A 125 6.01 -3.08 -6.04
N ALA A 126 5.90 -3.90 -7.09
CA ALA A 126 6.48 -5.24 -7.14
C ALA A 126 8.01 -5.21 -6.96
N ALA A 127 8.70 -4.24 -7.60
CA ALA A 127 10.13 -4.08 -7.44
C ALA A 127 10.52 -3.70 -6.00
N ALA A 128 9.77 -2.80 -5.37
CA ALA A 128 10.01 -2.39 -3.99
C ALA A 128 9.79 -3.56 -3.00
N VAL A 129 8.69 -4.31 -3.18
CA VAL A 129 8.40 -5.51 -2.37
C VAL A 129 9.49 -6.57 -2.53
N ALA A 130 9.87 -6.89 -3.77
CA ALA A 130 10.93 -7.84 -4.04
C ALA A 130 12.26 -7.43 -3.39
N SER A 131 12.63 -6.15 -3.49
CA SER A 131 13.83 -5.60 -2.85
C SER A 131 13.78 -5.74 -1.33
N ALA A 132 12.63 -5.46 -0.71
CA ALA A 132 12.47 -5.53 0.74
C ALA A 132 12.58 -6.97 1.28
N ILE A 133 12.05 -7.94 0.54
CA ILE A 133 12.11 -9.37 0.90
C ILE A 133 13.54 -9.90 0.76
N LEU A 134 14.21 -9.59 -0.36
CA LEU A 134 15.61 -10.00 -0.56
C LEU A 134 16.55 -9.35 0.46
N GLY A 135 16.27 -8.10 0.86
CA GLY A 135 17.03 -7.40 1.90
C GLY A 135 16.89 -8.02 3.29
N HIS A 136 15.72 -8.57 3.63
CA HIS A 136 15.51 -9.29 4.90
C HIS A 136 16.38 -10.55 5.01
N ASP A 137 16.49 -11.32 3.93
CA ASP A 137 17.33 -12.53 3.91
C ASP A 137 18.82 -12.21 4.14
N ALA A 138 19.30 -11.09 3.59
CA ALA A 138 20.69 -10.64 3.80
C ALA A 138 20.95 -10.23 5.26
N ALA A 139 20.00 -9.56 5.91
CA ALA A 139 20.10 -9.17 7.32
C ALA A 139 20.02 -10.37 8.27
N HIS A 140 19.25 -11.42 7.92
CA HIS A 140 19.21 -12.67 8.70
C HIS A 140 20.46 -13.55 8.51
N HIS A 141 21.14 -13.49 7.37
CA HIS A 141 22.42 -14.21 7.17
C HIS A 141 23.62 -13.51 7.81
N ALA A 142 23.53 -12.20 8.09
CA ALA A 142 24.48 -11.47 8.91
C ALA A 142 24.19 -11.74 10.41
N GLY A 143 24.39 -12.99 10.86
CA GLY A 143 24.34 -13.34 12.28
C GLY A 143 25.31 -12.47 13.12
N PRO A 144 25.11 -12.36 14.45
CA PRO A 144 25.91 -11.46 15.27
C PRO A 144 27.38 -11.82 15.16
N THR A 145 28.18 -10.88 14.65
CA THR A 145 29.63 -10.94 14.79
C THR A 145 29.93 -10.93 16.28
N LEU A 146 30.25 -12.09 16.85
CA LEU A 146 30.81 -12.20 18.18
C LEU A 146 32.11 -11.39 18.18
N GLN A 147 32.10 -10.23 18.83
CA GLN A 147 33.30 -9.55 19.29
C GLN A 147 33.78 -10.16 20.60
#